data_AF-A0A7W1PR62-F1
#
_entry.id   AF-A0A7W1PR62-F1
#
_cell.length_a   1.000
_cell.length_b   1.000
_cell.length_c   1.000
_cell.angle_alpha   90.00
_cell.angle_beta   90.00
_cell.angle_gamma   90.00
#
_symmetry.space_group_name_H-M   'P 1'
#
loop_
_entity.id
_entity.type
_entity.pdbx_description
1 polymer ?
#
loop_
_entity_poly.entity_id
_entity_poly.type
_entity_poly.pdbx_seq_one_letter_code
_entity_poly.pdbx_strand_id
1 'polypeptide(L)'
;MTAAKPQRHLVDVWNPAYASDAMTAHVGVLLEAARRWNSRETETEPYVWWGKVRSPNRQQGLKHLPQILEIAAELAGDEARECHLYLTDYRSLYVGHVDEIAADDVRQSDREHVPAYYAEGGLECDFWYKLLDIRRLVADDTPVVIAKLKALRNLGYNDRPVSLYGGMVDLPLVVYRPDQASFFDPDDRSPIRDDRLWAEVDAEAVGVGKMERELRENLFGDEAWLALDPAARTFIASAEKILRDQRADPAFDYGPVVANLAKAVEVTCNAILRRVGQYIPRELRRVKIEEDTIELGAGGHLSTGQLAKVLRGKSPLQRQLRQRLENGDWFVDVLPKVLGEVANLRNPGVHRAHVGREAVVQLRNTLVGVGCQGALIELAKVQPKR
;
A
#
# COMPACT_ATOMS: atom_id res chain seq x y z
N MET A 1 15.64 -4.24 -30.97
CA MET A 1 15.18 -3.77 -29.65
C MET A 1 15.58 -4.82 -28.64
N THR A 2 16.63 -4.57 -27.86
CA THR A 2 16.95 -5.37 -26.67
C THR A 2 15.79 -5.22 -25.71
N ALA A 3 15.17 -6.33 -25.29
CA ALA A 3 14.13 -6.29 -24.27
C ALA A 3 14.71 -5.66 -23.00
N ALA A 4 14.05 -4.63 -22.46
CA ALA A 4 14.46 -4.02 -21.20
C ALA A 4 14.49 -5.10 -20.11
N LYS A 5 15.59 -5.16 -19.34
CA LYS A 5 15.74 -6.11 -18.24
C LYS A 5 14.64 -5.82 -17.21
N PRO A 6 13.89 -6.84 -16.73
CA PRO A 6 12.83 -6.60 -15.75
C PRO A 6 13.42 -6.07 -14.44
N GLN A 7 12.71 -5.13 -13.81
CA GLN A 7 13.08 -4.59 -12.52
C GLN A 7 13.10 -5.69 -11.46
N ARG A 8 14.20 -5.77 -10.71
CA ARG A 8 14.46 -6.83 -9.74
C ARG A 8 14.06 -6.39 -8.34
N HIS A 9 13.48 -7.32 -7.59
CA HIS A 9 13.02 -7.18 -6.23
C HIS A 9 13.42 -8.41 -5.41
N LEU A 10 13.16 -8.38 -4.12
CA LEU A 10 13.59 -9.40 -3.17
C LEU A 10 12.41 -9.95 -2.37
N VAL A 11 12.41 -11.26 -2.08
CA VAL A 11 11.46 -11.87 -1.13
C VAL A 11 12.26 -12.53 -0.02
N ASP A 12 11.95 -12.20 1.23
CA ASP A 12 12.53 -12.84 2.39
C ASP A 12 11.48 -13.15 3.47
N VAL A 13 11.89 -13.96 4.44
CA VAL A 13 11.08 -14.36 5.58
C VAL A 13 11.74 -13.84 6.84
N TRP A 14 10.94 -13.27 7.74
CA TRP A 14 11.42 -12.97 9.10
C TRP A 14 11.09 -14.13 10.03
N ASN A 15 12.04 -14.47 10.89
CA ASN A 15 11.84 -15.50 11.90
C ASN A 15 11.32 -14.85 13.19
N PRO A 16 10.08 -15.13 13.62
CA PRO A 16 9.53 -14.61 14.87
C PRO A 16 10.23 -15.18 16.12
N ALA A 17 11.16 -16.12 15.98
CA ALA A 17 11.97 -16.62 17.09
C ALA A 17 13.16 -15.72 17.44
N TYR A 18 13.61 -14.83 16.53
CA TYR A 18 14.75 -13.92 16.81
C TYR A 18 14.35 -12.74 17.69
N ALA A 19 13.08 -12.34 17.62
CA ALA A 19 12.45 -11.38 18.51
C ALA A 19 10.96 -11.70 18.53
N SER A 20 10.31 -11.55 19.69
CA SER A 20 8.86 -11.79 19.84
C SER A 20 8.01 -11.02 18.82
N ASP A 21 8.53 -9.90 18.31
CA ASP A 21 7.96 -9.18 17.17
C ASP A 21 9.03 -8.39 16.38
N ALA A 22 9.78 -9.09 15.51
CA ALA A 22 10.83 -8.48 14.70
C ALA A 22 10.30 -7.34 13.80
N MET A 23 9.11 -7.49 13.20
CA MET A 23 8.53 -6.45 12.35
C MET A 23 8.19 -5.20 13.17
N THR A 24 7.54 -5.36 14.32
CA THR A 24 7.24 -4.24 15.21
C THR A 24 8.51 -3.53 15.70
N ALA A 25 9.60 -4.25 15.95
CA ALA A 25 10.87 -3.61 16.33
C ALA A 25 11.43 -2.69 15.22
N HIS A 26 11.41 -3.13 13.96
CA HIS A 26 11.86 -2.29 12.84
C HIS A 26 10.92 -1.13 12.57
N VAL A 27 9.59 -1.37 12.61
CA VAL A 27 8.60 -0.29 12.49
C VAL A 27 8.79 0.72 13.62
N GLY A 28 9.03 0.28 14.86
CA GLY A 28 9.27 1.17 16.00
C GLY A 28 10.48 2.09 15.82
N VAL A 29 11.59 1.56 15.30
CA VAL A 29 12.78 2.36 14.95
C VAL A 29 12.45 3.38 13.87
N LEU A 30 11.76 2.96 12.82
CA LEU A 30 11.38 3.83 11.70
C LEU A 30 10.42 4.97 12.15
N LEU A 31 9.46 4.66 13.03
CA LEU A 31 8.53 5.66 13.61
C LEU A 31 9.25 6.68 14.47
N GLU A 32 10.23 6.25 15.28
CA GLU A 32 11.03 7.15 16.10
C GLU A 32 11.92 8.05 15.22
N ALA A 33 12.53 7.51 14.16
CA ALA A 33 13.27 8.30 13.18
C ALA A 33 12.36 9.34 12.50
N ALA A 34 11.15 8.95 12.10
CA ALA A 34 10.15 9.86 11.53
C ALA A 34 9.73 10.96 12.49
N ARG A 35 9.53 10.64 13.77
CA ARG A 35 9.22 11.61 14.82
C ARG A 35 10.32 12.68 14.91
N ARG A 36 11.58 12.26 15.00
CA ARG A 36 12.74 13.17 15.10
C ARG A 36 12.91 14.05 13.87
N TRP A 37 12.72 13.48 12.67
CA TRP A 37 12.74 14.22 11.43
C TRP A 37 11.64 15.30 11.40
N ASN A 38 10.41 14.91 11.73
CA ASN A 38 9.26 15.82 11.72
C ASN A 38 9.38 16.93 12.78
N SER A 39 9.99 16.65 13.93
CA SER A 39 10.28 17.66 14.96
C SER A 39 11.54 18.48 14.68
N ARG A 40 12.25 18.23 13.57
CA ARG A 40 13.54 18.85 13.20
C ARG A 40 14.63 18.63 14.26
N GLU A 41 14.56 17.53 14.99
CA GLU A 41 15.64 17.05 15.88
C GLU A 41 16.83 16.48 15.07
N THR A 42 16.60 16.11 13.81
CA THR A 42 17.63 15.62 12.88
C THR A 42 17.40 16.13 11.47
N GLU A 43 18.49 16.27 10.70
CA GLU A 43 18.51 16.51 9.25
C GLU A 43 18.70 15.22 8.45
N THR A 44 18.57 14.05 9.08
CA THR A 44 18.62 12.75 8.42
C THR A 44 17.22 12.21 8.18
N GLU A 45 16.89 11.94 6.91
CA GLU A 45 15.60 11.38 6.54
C GLU A 45 15.33 10.04 7.26
N PRO A 46 14.07 9.68 7.54
CA PRO A 46 13.76 8.45 8.27
C PRO A 46 14.11 7.19 7.47
N TYR A 47 14.82 6.26 8.10
CA TYR A 47 15.02 4.90 7.58
C TYR A 47 15.26 3.91 8.73
N VAL A 48 15.25 2.61 8.39
CA VAL A 48 15.62 1.52 9.30
C VAL A 48 16.42 0.46 8.56
N TRP A 49 17.41 -0.12 9.24
CA TRP A 49 18.17 -1.25 8.73
C TRP A 49 17.49 -2.59 9.02
N TRP A 50 17.35 -3.42 7.99
CA TRP A 50 16.89 -4.80 8.09
C TRP A 50 18.02 -5.78 7.76
N GLY A 51 18.45 -6.58 8.74
CA GLY A 51 19.57 -7.50 8.60
C GLY A 51 19.16 -8.89 8.09
N LYS A 52 19.87 -9.41 7.09
CA LYS A 52 19.76 -10.83 6.72
C LYS A 52 20.53 -11.69 7.72
N VAL A 53 19.85 -12.15 8.77
CA VAL A 53 20.47 -13.00 9.79
C VAL A 53 21.02 -14.29 9.18
N ARG A 54 22.30 -14.54 9.42
CA ARG A 54 23.01 -15.78 9.09
C ARG A 54 22.57 -16.88 10.06
N SER A 55 22.06 -17.99 9.52
CA SER A 55 21.82 -19.17 10.35
C SER A 55 23.15 -19.78 10.81
N PRO A 56 23.32 -20.08 12.12
CA PRO A 56 24.52 -20.76 12.63
C PRO A 56 24.76 -22.14 12.01
N ASN A 57 23.69 -22.78 11.52
CA ASN A 57 23.75 -24.12 10.91
C ASN A 57 24.08 -24.07 9.41
N ARG A 58 24.16 -22.87 8.80
CA ARG A 58 24.39 -22.74 7.36
C ARG A 58 25.87 -22.90 7.04
N GLN A 59 26.21 -24.02 6.42
CA GLN A 59 27.58 -24.36 6.03
C GLN A 59 27.99 -23.78 4.67
N GLN A 60 27.02 -23.44 3.82
CA GLN A 60 27.24 -22.92 2.47
C GLN A 60 26.94 -21.41 2.42
N GLY A 61 27.57 -20.72 1.46
CA GLY A 61 27.26 -19.32 1.16
C GLY A 61 25.82 -19.13 0.69
N LEU A 62 25.32 -17.90 0.76
CA LEU A 62 24.02 -17.55 0.20
C LEU A 62 24.04 -17.72 -1.32
N LYS A 63 23.19 -18.60 -1.84
CA LYS A 63 23.10 -18.94 -3.27
C LYS A 63 22.92 -17.72 -4.16
N HIS A 64 22.08 -16.78 -3.75
CA HIS A 64 21.72 -15.60 -4.52
C HIS A 64 22.58 -14.36 -4.19
N LEU A 65 23.63 -14.48 -3.37
CA LEU A 65 24.46 -13.34 -2.96
C LEU A 65 25.02 -12.53 -4.14
N PRO A 66 25.58 -13.12 -5.22
CA PRO A 66 26.08 -12.33 -6.34
C PRO A 66 24.99 -11.46 -6.98
N GLN A 67 23.77 -12.00 -7.12
CA GLN A 67 22.64 -11.29 -7.71
C GLN A 67 22.13 -10.16 -6.80
N ILE A 68 22.22 -10.35 -5.48
CA ILE A 68 21.88 -9.31 -4.49
C ILE A 68 22.89 -8.16 -4.56
N LEU A 69 24.19 -8.46 -4.69
CA LEU A 69 25.22 -7.44 -4.85
C LEU A 69 25.10 -6.68 -6.19
N GLU A 70 24.66 -7.34 -7.25
CA GLU A 70 24.30 -6.65 -8.49
C GLU A 70 23.12 -5.68 -8.29
N ILE A 71 22.11 -6.06 -7.50
CA ILE A 71 20.99 -5.17 -7.16
C ILE A 71 21.50 -3.98 -6.33
N ALA A 72 22.43 -4.22 -5.39
CA ALA A 72 23.07 -3.17 -4.62
C ALA A 72 23.79 -2.15 -5.53
N ALA A 73 24.60 -2.63 -6.47
CA ALA A 73 25.30 -1.78 -7.42
C ALA A 73 24.34 -1.00 -8.34
N GLU A 74 23.25 -1.62 -8.77
CA GLU A 74 22.21 -0.95 -9.55
C GLU A 74 21.43 0.09 -8.73
N LEU A 75 21.28 -0.07 -7.41
CA LEU A 75 20.65 0.94 -6.54
C LEU A 75 21.56 2.16 -6.32
N ALA A 76 22.88 1.95 -6.29
CA ALA A 76 23.85 3.03 -6.16
C ALA A 76 24.06 3.85 -7.45
N GLY A 77 23.40 3.47 -8.55
CA GLY A 77 23.47 4.21 -9.83
C GLY A 77 22.52 5.42 -9.85
N ASP A 78 22.68 6.27 -10.87
CA ASP A 78 21.88 7.51 -11.02
C ASP A 78 20.44 7.27 -11.53
N GLU A 79 20.10 6.04 -11.93
CA GLU A 79 18.75 5.72 -12.42
C GLU A 79 17.79 5.49 -11.25
N ALA A 80 16.88 6.45 -11.03
CA ALA A 80 15.83 6.34 -10.03
C ALA A 80 14.98 5.08 -10.27
N ARG A 81 14.97 4.16 -9.30
CA ARG A 81 14.21 2.91 -9.35
C ARG A 81 13.71 2.51 -7.97
N GLU A 82 12.47 2.04 -7.91
CA GLU A 82 11.87 1.54 -6.66
C GLU A 82 12.25 0.06 -6.47
N CYS A 83 13.10 -0.27 -5.50
CA CYS A 83 13.35 -1.67 -5.15
C CYS A 83 12.48 -2.10 -3.97
N HIS A 84 11.89 -3.29 -4.07
CA HIS A 84 10.98 -3.85 -3.07
C HIS A 84 11.61 -5.02 -2.35
N LEU A 85 11.51 -5.00 -1.03
CA LEU A 85 11.75 -6.16 -0.18
C LEU A 85 10.41 -6.67 0.36
N TYR A 86 9.91 -7.77 -0.19
CA TYR A 86 8.72 -8.45 0.32
C TYR A 86 9.12 -9.29 1.52
N LEU A 87 8.54 -8.98 2.69
CA LEU A 87 8.80 -9.66 3.95
C LEU A 87 7.54 -10.42 4.38
N THR A 88 7.67 -11.68 4.76
CA THR A 88 6.53 -12.47 5.28
C THR A 88 6.91 -13.36 6.47
N ASP A 89 5.97 -13.57 7.39
CA ASP A 89 5.95 -14.65 8.38
C ASP A 89 4.95 -15.75 8.02
N TYR A 90 4.63 -15.90 6.73
CA TYR A 90 3.61 -16.81 6.19
C TYR A 90 2.15 -16.38 6.45
N ARG A 91 1.89 -15.52 7.44
CA ARG A 91 0.54 -15.04 7.79
C ARG A 91 0.31 -13.61 7.36
N SER A 92 1.34 -12.79 7.42
CA SER A 92 1.35 -11.38 7.04
C SER A 92 2.37 -11.15 5.93
N LEU A 93 2.17 -10.07 5.19
CA LEU A 93 3.07 -9.65 4.11
C LEU A 93 3.26 -8.15 4.19
N TYR A 94 4.53 -7.73 4.24
CA TYR A 94 4.96 -6.35 4.17
C TYR A 94 5.82 -6.16 2.92
N VAL A 95 5.92 -4.93 2.46
CA VAL A 95 6.89 -4.52 1.46
C VAL A 95 7.71 -3.37 2.05
N GLY A 96 9.02 -3.44 1.92
CA GLY A 96 9.95 -2.37 2.27
C GLY A 96 10.47 -1.66 1.02
N HIS A 97 10.66 -0.34 1.10
CA HIS A 97 11.33 0.46 0.06
C HIS A 97 12.83 0.42 0.29
N VAL A 98 13.56 -0.31 -0.56
CA VAL A 98 15.01 -0.50 -0.41
C VAL A 98 15.76 0.63 -1.11
N ASP A 99 16.53 1.39 -0.33
CA ASP A 99 17.46 2.43 -0.80
C ASP A 99 18.84 1.85 -1.07
N GLU A 100 19.33 1.05 -0.12
CA GLU A 100 20.70 0.56 -0.11
C GLU A 100 20.76 -0.90 0.37
N ILE A 101 21.77 -1.64 -0.10
CA ILE A 101 22.14 -2.95 0.44
C ILE A 101 23.62 -2.91 0.83
N ALA A 102 23.88 -2.93 2.14
CA ALA A 102 25.23 -2.87 2.70
C ALA A 102 25.73 -4.28 3.05
N ALA A 103 26.92 -4.64 2.58
CA ALA A 103 27.57 -5.91 2.95
C ALA A 103 28.27 -5.83 4.32
N ASP A 104 28.73 -4.64 4.70
CA ASP A 104 29.42 -4.39 5.96
C ASP A 104 28.42 -4.29 7.13
N ASP A 105 28.93 -4.52 8.34
CA ASP A 105 28.13 -4.43 9.55
C ASP A 105 27.85 -2.97 9.94
N VAL A 106 26.58 -2.57 9.85
CA VAL A 106 26.12 -1.21 10.12
C VAL A 106 25.90 -0.92 11.61
N ARG A 107 25.95 -1.94 12.48
CA ARG A 107 25.61 -1.80 13.92
C ARG A 107 26.48 -0.81 14.68
N GLN A 108 27.71 -0.59 14.23
CA GLN A 108 28.66 0.34 14.87
C GLN A 108 28.52 1.76 14.34
N SER A 109 28.34 1.91 13.03
CA SER A 109 28.22 3.22 12.37
C SER A 109 26.85 3.84 12.54
N ASP A 110 25.80 3.03 12.70
CA ASP A 110 24.42 3.48 12.52
C ASP A 110 23.43 2.83 13.51
N ARG A 111 23.87 2.74 14.76
CA ARG A 111 23.16 1.99 15.82
C ARG A 111 21.72 2.46 16.04
N GLU A 112 21.43 3.75 15.86
CA GLU A 112 20.10 4.30 16.16
C GLU A 112 19.04 3.90 15.13
N HIS A 113 19.46 3.51 13.93
CA HIS A 113 18.59 3.02 12.86
C HIS A 113 18.54 1.48 12.80
N VAL A 114 19.13 0.79 13.77
CA VAL A 114 19.16 -0.68 13.87
C VAL A 114 18.38 -1.15 15.11
N PRO A 115 17.42 -2.09 14.97
CA PRO A 115 16.76 -2.68 16.13
C PRO A 115 17.74 -3.30 17.14
N ALA A 116 17.57 -2.98 18.42
CA ALA A 116 18.51 -3.36 19.48
C ALA A 116 18.73 -4.87 19.61
N TYR A 117 17.71 -5.67 19.26
CA TYR A 117 17.76 -7.13 19.39
C TYR A 117 18.88 -7.78 18.56
N TYR A 118 19.35 -7.16 17.47
CA TYR A 118 20.48 -7.69 16.69
C TYR A 118 21.77 -7.73 17.53
N ALA A 119 22.03 -6.67 18.30
CA ALA A 119 23.20 -6.57 19.16
C ALA A 119 23.00 -7.39 20.45
N GLU A 120 21.83 -7.29 21.09
CA GLU A 120 21.51 -8.03 22.33
C GLU A 120 21.50 -9.55 22.12
N GLY A 121 21.02 -10.01 20.96
CA GLY A 121 21.01 -11.42 20.59
C GLY A 121 22.31 -11.92 19.95
N GLY A 122 23.31 -11.06 19.74
CA GLY A 122 24.55 -11.44 19.06
C GLY A 122 24.32 -12.01 17.66
N LEU A 123 23.33 -11.47 16.93
CA LEU A 123 22.93 -12.00 15.63
C LEU A 123 23.87 -11.51 14.55
N GLU A 124 24.53 -12.45 13.86
CA GLU A 124 25.37 -12.14 12.72
C GLU A 124 24.53 -12.04 11.45
N CYS A 125 24.78 -11.02 10.63
CA CYS A 125 24.07 -10.77 9.38
C CYS A 125 25.00 -10.97 8.18
N ASP A 126 24.45 -11.44 7.06
CA ASP A 126 25.19 -11.56 5.79
C ASP A 126 25.32 -10.24 5.05
N PHE A 127 24.31 -9.38 5.19
CA PHE A 127 24.21 -8.02 4.67
C PHE A 127 22.98 -7.36 5.31
N TRP A 128 22.79 -6.07 5.01
CA TRP A 128 21.73 -5.23 5.56
C TRP A 128 21.01 -4.48 4.45
N TYR A 129 19.68 -4.35 4.56
CA TYR A 129 18.86 -3.52 3.69
C TYR A 129 18.55 -2.21 4.40
N LYS A 130 18.82 -1.07 3.77
CA LYS A 130 18.36 0.23 4.23
C LYS A 130 16.95 0.45 3.70
N LEU A 131 15.97 0.53 4.59
CA LEU A 131 14.56 0.68 4.24
C LEU A 131 14.10 2.11 4.56
N LEU A 132 13.66 2.85 3.54
CA LEU A 132 13.13 4.22 3.71
C LEU A 132 11.70 4.21 4.26
N ASP A 133 10.95 3.16 3.95
CA ASP A 133 9.57 3.00 4.40
C ASP A 133 9.19 1.51 4.40
N ILE A 134 8.17 1.16 5.18
CA ILE A 134 7.60 -0.18 5.28
C ILE A 134 6.08 -0.07 5.18
N ARG A 135 5.50 -0.78 4.22
CA ARG A 135 4.05 -0.82 4.00
C ARG A 135 3.51 -2.22 4.23
N ARG A 136 2.44 -2.33 5.02
CA ARG A 136 1.70 -3.58 5.21
C ARG A 136 0.80 -3.84 3.99
N LEU A 137 0.96 -5.02 3.39
CA LEU A 137 0.12 -5.47 2.28
C LEU A 137 -0.98 -6.42 2.75
N VAL A 138 -0.69 -7.23 3.77
CA VAL A 138 -1.58 -8.25 4.32
C VAL A 138 -1.33 -8.40 5.83
N ALA A 139 -2.40 -8.38 6.62
CA ALA A 139 -2.34 -8.59 8.07
C ALA A 139 -3.06 -9.88 8.46
N ASP A 140 -2.30 -10.90 8.88
CA ASP A 140 -2.84 -12.18 9.34
C ASP A 140 -3.88 -12.77 8.36
N ASP A 141 -3.52 -13.04 7.12
CA ASP A 141 -4.40 -13.67 6.13
C ASP A 141 -3.55 -14.48 5.12
N THR A 142 -3.19 -15.70 5.51
CA THR A 142 -2.34 -16.60 4.71
C THR A 142 -2.86 -16.82 3.28
N PRO A 143 -4.15 -17.07 3.01
CA PRO A 143 -4.67 -17.13 1.64
C PRO A 143 -4.33 -15.89 0.80
N VAL A 144 -4.48 -14.69 1.37
CA VAL A 144 -4.13 -13.43 0.68
C VAL A 144 -2.62 -13.28 0.49
N VAL A 145 -1.79 -13.68 1.47
CA VAL A 145 -0.33 -13.73 1.32
C VAL A 145 0.06 -14.61 0.12
N ILE A 146 -0.52 -15.81 0.01
CA ILE A 146 -0.28 -16.73 -1.11
C ILE A 146 -0.66 -16.08 -2.44
N ALA A 147 -1.82 -15.42 -2.50
CA ALA A 147 -2.28 -14.74 -3.72
C ALA A 147 -1.33 -13.62 -4.14
N LYS A 148 -0.84 -12.80 -3.19
CA LYS A 148 0.10 -11.71 -3.47
C LYS A 148 1.47 -12.22 -3.91
N LEU A 149 2.03 -13.23 -3.24
CA LEU A 149 3.31 -13.81 -3.63
C LEU A 149 3.24 -14.50 -5.00
N LYS A 150 2.12 -15.16 -5.36
CA LYS A 150 1.93 -15.76 -6.69
C LYS A 150 1.97 -14.75 -7.85
N ALA A 151 1.83 -13.46 -7.60
CA ALA A 151 1.98 -12.42 -8.61
C ALA A 151 3.46 -12.17 -8.99
N LEU A 152 4.40 -12.57 -8.14
CA LEU A 152 5.84 -12.43 -8.34
C LEU A 152 6.40 -13.60 -9.15
N ARG A 153 7.41 -13.32 -9.98
CA ARG A 153 8.11 -14.30 -10.82
C ARG A 153 9.52 -14.52 -10.28
N ASN A 154 9.85 -15.77 -9.93
CA ASN A 154 11.13 -16.13 -9.32
C ASN A 154 12.21 -16.38 -10.38
N LEU A 155 13.19 -15.49 -10.45
CA LEU A 155 14.32 -15.60 -11.40
C LEU A 155 15.21 -16.80 -11.12
N GLY A 156 15.32 -17.21 -9.85
CA GLY A 156 16.04 -18.41 -9.44
C GLY A 156 15.31 -19.72 -9.75
N TYR A 157 14.08 -19.65 -10.28
CA TYR A 157 13.23 -20.82 -10.51
C TYR A 157 12.44 -20.72 -11.83
N ASN A 158 13.14 -20.46 -12.94
CA ASN A 158 12.59 -20.43 -14.31
C ASN A 158 11.33 -19.55 -14.45
N ASP A 159 11.36 -18.37 -13.82
CA ASP A 159 10.27 -17.39 -13.80
C ASP A 159 8.92 -17.96 -13.31
N ARG A 160 8.94 -19.06 -12.56
CA ARG A 160 7.72 -19.62 -11.97
C ARG A 160 7.17 -18.67 -10.90
N PRO A 161 5.84 -18.65 -10.70
CA PRO A 161 5.25 -17.91 -9.60
C PRO A 161 5.87 -18.30 -8.25
N VAL A 162 6.09 -17.32 -7.36
CA VAL A 162 6.53 -17.61 -6.00
C VAL A 162 5.46 -18.43 -5.28
N SER A 163 5.89 -19.50 -4.62
CA SER A 163 5.03 -20.40 -3.86
C SER A 163 5.47 -20.43 -2.40
N LEU A 164 4.53 -20.13 -1.50
CA LEU A 164 4.79 -20.08 -0.05
C LEU A 164 5.29 -21.43 0.50
N TYR A 165 4.68 -22.55 0.08
CA TYR A 165 4.94 -23.88 0.68
C TYR A 165 5.96 -24.74 -0.07
N GLY A 166 6.47 -24.28 -1.21
CA GLY A 166 7.43 -25.08 -2.00
C GLY A 166 8.41 -24.29 -2.84
N GLY A 167 8.36 -22.95 -2.80
CA GLY A 167 9.21 -22.06 -3.58
C GLY A 167 10.05 -21.09 -2.76
N MET A 168 9.88 -21.05 -1.43
CA MET A 168 10.69 -20.22 -0.52
C MET A 168 11.88 -21.01 0.03
N VAL A 169 12.69 -21.53 -0.90
CA VAL A 169 13.95 -22.24 -0.61
C VAL A 169 15.09 -21.30 -1.04
N ASP A 170 16.20 -21.31 -0.31
CA ASP A 170 17.38 -20.45 -0.58
C ASP A 170 17.13 -18.94 -0.44
N LEU A 171 16.39 -18.51 0.59
CA LEU A 171 16.08 -17.10 0.82
C LEU A 171 17.33 -16.21 1.02
N PRO A 172 17.30 -14.94 0.56
CA PRO A 172 16.17 -14.29 -0.12
C PRO A 172 16.05 -14.68 -1.59
N LEU A 173 14.82 -14.71 -2.11
CA LEU A 173 14.56 -14.93 -3.54
C LEU A 173 14.79 -13.63 -4.31
N VAL A 174 15.32 -13.73 -5.52
CA VAL A 174 15.33 -12.63 -6.49
C VAL A 174 14.15 -12.79 -7.44
N VAL A 175 13.29 -11.77 -7.50
CA VAL A 175 12.02 -11.81 -8.23
C VAL A 175 11.84 -10.58 -9.11
N TYR A 176 10.90 -10.67 -10.05
CA TYR A 176 10.34 -9.49 -10.73
C TYR A 176 8.81 -9.54 -10.70
N ARG A 177 8.18 -8.39 -10.93
CA ARG A 177 6.72 -8.28 -10.96
C ARG A 177 6.23 -7.79 -12.32
N PRO A 178 5.40 -8.58 -13.06
CA PRO A 178 4.94 -8.21 -14.39
C PRO A 178 4.07 -6.94 -14.45
N ASP A 179 3.30 -6.66 -13.40
CA ASP A 179 2.38 -5.51 -13.35
C ASP A 179 3.07 -4.19 -12.96
N GLN A 180 4.37 -4.23 -12.64
CA GLN A 180 5.22 -3.09 -12.27
C GLN A 180 4.61 -2.13 -11.25
N ALA A 181 3.72 -2.59 -10.36
CA ALA A 181 3.05 -1.60 -9.51
C ALA A 181 4.05 -0.94 -8.54
N SER A 182 3.78 0.33 -8.23
CA SER A 182 4.50 1.11 -7.22
C SER A 182 3.75 1.02 -5.90
N PHE A 183 4.48 0.99 -4.78
CA PHE A 183 3.91 1.01 -3.43
C PHE A 183 4.26 2.29 -2.67
N PHE A 184 5.31 2.99 -3.11
CA PHE A 184 5.90 4.13 -2.42
C PHE A 184 5.89 5.42 -3.26
N ASP A 185 5.06 5.50 -4.29
CA ASP A 185 4.83 6.72 -5.05
C ASP A 185 4.49 7.90 -4.10
N PRO A 186 5.33 8.94 -4.03
CA PRO A 186 5.08 10.11 -3.18
C PRO A 186 3.73 10.77 -3.45
N ASP A 187 3.25 10.72 -4.68
CA ASP A 187 1.97 11.31 -5.08
C ASP A 187 0.75 10.52 -4.57
N ASP A 188 0.92 9.24 -4.23
CA ASP A 188 -0.10 8.46 -3.50
C ASP A 188 -0.08 8.73 -1.99
N ARG A 189 1.07 9.15 -1.47
CA ARG A 189 1.27 9.33 -0.04
C ARG A 189 0.84 10.73 0.41
N SER A 190 1.33 11.77 -0.26
CA SER A 190 1.20 13.17 0.16
C SER A 190 -0.24 13.60 0.48
N PRO A 191 -1.25 13.36 -0.38
CA PRO A 191 -2.56 13.99 -0.18
C PRO A 191 -3.53 13.19 0.71
N ILE A 192 -3.15 11.97 1.06
CA ILE A 192 -3.89 11.12 1.99
C ILE A 192 -3.31 11.24 3.41
N ARG A 193 -2.05 11.69 3.52
CA ARG A 193 -1.17 11.44 4.67
C ARG A 193 -0.21 12.58 5.06
N ASP A 194 -0.28 13.77 4.45
CA ASP A 194 0.59 14.92 4.78
C ASP A 194 2.08 14.53 4.82
N ASP A 195 2.55 13.84 3.78
CA ASP A 195 3.93 13.30 3.64
C ASP A 195 4.38 12.27 4.71
N ARG A 196 3.47 11.74 5.54
CA ARG A 196 3.77 10.68 6.54
C ARG A 196 4.03 9.30 5.94
N LEU A 197 4.93 8.52 6.56
CA LEU A 197 5.33 7.17 6.12
C LEU A 197 4.14 6.21 6.05
N TRP A 198 4.24 5.19 5.20
CA TRP A 198 3.29 4.07 5.24
C TRP A 198 3.32 3.37 6.58
N ALA A 199 4.50 3.21 7.17
CA ALA A 199 4.70 2.65 8.50
C ALA A 199 3.91 3.42 9.59
N GLU A 200 3.88 4.76 9.52
CA GLU A 200 3.13 5.60 10.46
C GLU A 200 1.63 5.32 10.42
N VAL A 201 1.06 5.20 9.23
CA VAL A 201 -0.39 4.97 9.08
C VAL A 201 -0.76 3.53 9.42
N ASP A 202 0.06 2.57 9.03
CA ASP A 202 -0.20 1.17 9.36
C ASP A 202 -0.10 0.92 10.87
N ALA A 203 0.77 1.66 11.57
CA ALA A 203 0.88 1.63 13.02
C ALA A 203 -0.34 2.21 13.75
N GLU A 204 -1.10 3.13 13.14
CA GLU A 204 -2.38 3.60 13.70
C GLU A 204 -3.51 2.57 13.54
N ALA A 205 -3.40 1.70 12.53
CA ALA A 205 -4.39 0.68 12.20
C ALA A 205 -4.17 -0.66 12.92
N VAL A 206 -3.82 -0.63 14.22
CA VAL A 206 -3.61 -1.84 15.02
C VAL A 206 -4.90 -2.64 15.15
N GLY A 207 -4.81 -3.97 14.96
CA GLY A 207 -5.94 -4.87 15.18
C GLY A 207 -7.00 -4.89 14.07
N VAL A 208 -6.77 -4.21 12.93
CA VAL A 208 -7.70 -4.22 11.79
C VAL A 208 -7.69 -5.52 11.00
N GLY A 209 -6.63 -6.35 11.08
CA GLY A 209 -6.50 -7.55 10.24
C GLY A 209 -7.65 -8.55 10.40
N LYS A 210 -8.20 -8.72 11.61
CA LYS A 210 -9.41 -9.54 11.82
C LYS A 210 -10.61 -8.97 11.07
N MET A 211 -10.77 -7.64 11.07
CA MET A 211 -11.86 -6.96 10.37
C MET A 211 -11.67 -7.04 8.85
N GLU A 212 -10.44 -6.88 8.36
CA GLU A 212 -10.12 -7.08 6.94
C GLU A 212 -10.50 -8.48 6.46
N ARG A 213 -10.12 -9.51 7.22
CA ARG A 213 -10.47 -10.89 6.93
C ARG A 213 -11.99 -11.10 6.94
N GLU A 214 -12.68 -10.57 7.94
CA GLU A 214 -14.13 -10.69 8.05
C GLU A 214 -14.86 -10.04 6.87
N LEU A 215 -14.43 -8.85 6.46
CA LEU A 215 -14.98 -8.12 5.30
C LEU A 215 -14.71 -8.86 3.99
N ARG A 216 -13.51 -9.42 3.82
CA ARG A 216 -13.19 -10.25 2.65
C ARG A 216 -14.09 -11.47 2.57
N GLU A 217 -14.18 -12.24 3.65
CA GLU A 217 -14.88 -13.54 3.66
C GLU A 217 -16.40 -13.42 3.58
N ASN A 218 -16.97 -12.40 4.23
CA ASN A 218 -18.42 -12.33 4.42
C ASN A 218 -19.13 -11.24 3.62
N LEU A 219 -18.38 -10.36 2.93
CA LEU A 219 -18.99 -9.22 2.23
C LEU A 219 -18.44 -9.00 0.82
N PHE A 220 -17.12 -8.86 0.67
CA PHE A 220 -16.52 -8.52 -0.63
C PHE A 220 -16.23 -9.73 -1.51
N GLY A 221 -15.83 -10.85 -0.92
CA GLY A 221 -15.20 -11.96 -1.63
C GLY A 221 -13.76 -11.65 -2.03
N ASP A 222 -13.01 -12.70 -2.38
CA ASP A 222 -11.58 -12.60 -2.66
C ASP A 222 -11.25 -11.70 -3.86
N GLU A 223 -12.01 -11.84 -4.96
CA GLU A 223 -11.74 -11.11 -6.20
C GLU A 223 -11.83 -9.59 -6.00
N ALA A 224 -12.97 -9.11 -5.49
CA ALA A 224 -13.18 -7.68 -5.26
C ALA A 224 -12.21 -7.14 -4.20
N TRP A 225 -12.01 -7.87 -3.10
CA TRP A 225 -11.09 -7.46 -2.04
C TRP A 225 -9.65 -7.34 -2.54
N LEU A 226 -9.19 -8.31 -3.34
CA LEU A 226 -7.83 -8.33 -3.88
C LEU A 226 -7.58 -7.25 -4.94
N ALA A 227 -8.62 -6.75 -5.60
CA ALA A 227 -8.55 -5.67 -6.57
C ALA A 227 -8.49 -4.27 -5.95
N LEU A 228 -8.90 -4.10 -4.69
CA LEU A 228 -8.77 -2.83 -3.96
C LEU A 228 -7.32 -2.54 -3.57
N ASP A 229 -6.95 -1.26 -3.50
CA ASP A 229 -5.65 -0.84 -2.96
C ASP A 229 -5.51 -1.28 -1.47
N PRO A 230 -4.32 -1.72 -1.01
CA PRO A 230 -4.12 -2.10 0.39
C PRO A 230 -4.53 -1.00 1.39
N ALA A 231 -4.30 0.28 1.07
CA ALA A 231 -4.73 1.38 1.92
C ALA A 231 -6.25 1.47 2.01
N ALA A 232 -6.94 1.25 0.88
CA ALA A 232 -8.40 1.25 0.85
C ALA A 232 -8.97 0.15 1.75
N ARG A 233 -8.37 -1.04 1.77
CA ARG A 233 -8.75 -2.15 2.66
C ARG A 233 -8.61 -1.76 4.12
N THR A 234 -7.46 -1.19 4.50
CA THR A 234 -7.21 -0.68 5.85
C THR A 234 -8.25 0.37 6.24
N PHE A 235 -8.54 1.33 5.36
CA PHE A 235 -9.51 2.38 5.63
C PHE A 235 -10.94 1.83 5.79
N ILE A 236 -11.37 0.88 4.96
CA ILE A 236 -12.68 0.23 5.08
C ILE A 236 -12.77 -0.53 6.41
N ALA A 237 -11.73 -1.31 6.75
CA ALA A 237 -11.69 -2.08 7.99
C ALA A 237 -11.66 -1.19 9.24
N SER A 238 -10.89 -0.09 9.22
CA SER A 238 -10.89 0.91 10.29
C SER A 238 -12.25 1.58 10.46
N ALA A 239 -12.89 1.98 9.36
CA ALA A 239 -14.24 2.54 9.38
C ALA A 239 -15.26 1.57 10.00
N GLU A 240 -15.22 0.30 9.58
CA GLU A 240 -16.13 -0.74 10.09
C GLU A 240 -15.88 -1.03 11.58
N LYS A 241 -14.61 -1.07 11.99
CA LYS A 241 -14.23 -1.27 13.39
C LYS A 241 -14.76 -0.14 14.28
N ILE A 242 -14.50 1.13 13.91
CA ILE A 242 -15.00 2.30 14.66
C ILE A 242 -16.53 2.25 14.76
N LEU A 243 -17.21 2.01 13.64
CA LEU A 243 -18.68 1.95 13.60
C LEU A 243 -19.25 0.87 14.53
N ARG A 244 -18.59 -0.29 14.61
CA ARG A 244 -19.03 -1.41 15.47
C ARG A 244 -18.70 -1.18 16.94
N ASP A 245 -17.51 -0.67 17.24
CA ASP A 245 -17.06 -0.42 18.61
C ASP A 245 -17.91 0.67 19.27
N GLN A 246 -18.31 1.69 18.51
CA GLN A 246 -19.06 2.85 19.01
C GLN A 246 -20.57 2.75 18.83
N ARG A 247 -21.10 1.62 18.31
CA ARG A 247 -22.51 1.46 17.90
C ARG A 247 -23.56 1.80 18.96
N ALA A 248 -23.18 1.69 20.24
CA ALA A 248 -24.05 1.91 21.39
C ALA A 248 -23.91 3.32 21.98
N ASP A 249 -22.95 4.12 21.52
CA ASP A 249 -22.72 5.49 21.96
C ASP A 249 -23.47 6.47 21.03
N PRO A 250 -24.56 7.11 21.49
CA PRO A 250 -25.30 8.10 20.71
C PRO A 250 -24.59 9.46 20.65
N ALA A 251 -23.59 9.72 21.50
CA ALA A 251 -22.85 10.98 21.55
C ALA A 251 -21.56 10.93 20.72
N PHE A 252 -21.13 9.74 20.27
CA PHE A 252 -19.93 9.56 19.46
C PHE A 252 -20.05 10.27 18.11
N ASP A 253 -19.09 11.14 17.78
CA ASP A 253 -19.01 11.74 16.44
C ASP A 253 -18.45 10.74 15.42
N TYR A 254 -19.26 10.36 14.44
CA TYR A 254 -18.87 9.39 13.41
C TYR A 254 -18.09 10.01 12.25
N GLY A 255 -17.64 11.27 12.36
CA GLY A 255 -16.74 11.92 11.41
C GLY A 255 -15.53 11.07 10.98
N PRO A 256 -14.81 10.39 11.89
CA PRO A 256 -13.71 9.50 11.53
C PRO A 256 -14.11 8.33 10.63
N VAL A 257 -15.35 7.83 10.73
CA VAL A 257 -15.86 6.76 9.83
C VAL A 257 -16.03 7.30 8.41
N VAL A 258 -16.60 8.50 8.27
CA VAL A 258 -16.77 9.17 6.97
C VAL A 258 -15.41 9.48 6.35
N ALA A 259 -14.46 9.97 7.14
CA ALA A 259 -13.11 10.27 6.68
C ALA A 259 -12.40 9.02 6.12
N ASN A 260 -12.47 7.90 6.84
CA ASN A 260 -11.89 6.64 6.38
C ASN A 260 -12.57 6.12 5.09
N LEU A 261 -13.92 6.10 5.04
CA LEU A 261 -14.64 5.67 3.84
C LEU A 261 -14.36 6.57 2.63
N ALA A 262 -14.23 7.88 2.83
CA ALA A 262 -13.83 8.81 1.78
C ALA A 262 -12.43 8.49 1.26
N LYS A 263 -11.44 8.31 2.14
CA LYS A 263 -10.07 7.94 1.76
C LYS A 263 -10.02 6.62 0.99
N ALA A 264 -10.82 5.62 1.38
CA ALA A 264 -10.89 4.35 0.66
C ALA A 264 -11.32 4.50 -0.81
N VAL A 265 -12.35 5.31 -1.05
CA VAL A 265 -12.83 5.60 -2.41
C VAL A 265 -11.81 6.46 -3.16
N GLU A 266 -11.25 7.48 -2.52
CA GLU A 266 -10.29 8.39 -3.16
C GLU A 266 -9.03 7.65 -3.63
N VAL A 267 -8.38 6.87 -2.76
CA VAL A 267 -7.18 6.08 -3.13
C VAL A 267 -7.48 5.18 -4.33
N THR A 268 -8.59 4.44 -4.27
CA THR A 268 -8.93 3.48 -5.32
C THR A 268 -9.22 4.19 -6.65
N CYS A 269 -9.98 5.29 -6.63
CA CYS A 269 -10.29 6.07 -7.83
C CYS A 269 -9.05 6.71 -8.46
N ASN A 270 -8.19 7.33 -7.64
CA ASN A 270 -6.97 7.97 -8.13
C ASN A 270 -6.01 6.94 -8.74
N ALA A 271 -5.85 5.77 -8.11
CA ALA A 271 -5.04 4.69 -8.67
C ALA A 271 -5.59 4.15 -10.02
N ILE A 272 -6.90 4.10 -10.20
CA ILE A 272 -7.52 3.76 -11.50
C ILE A 272 -7.21 4.84 -12.53
N LEU A 273 -7.43 6.11 -12.19
CA LEU A 273 -7.20 7.25 -13.08
C LEU A 273 -5.74 7.39 -13.48
N ARG A 274 -4.80 7.11 -12.57
CA ARG A 274 -3.37 7.16 -12.88
C ARG A 274 -3.00 6.09 -13.91
N ARG A 275 -3.42 4.84 -13.68
CA ARG A 275 -3.15 3.71 -14.58
C ARG A 275 -3.73 3.94 -15.98
N VAL A 276 -5.00 4.37 -16.08
CA VAL A 276 -5.62 4.59 -17.40
C VAL A 276 -5.14 5.89 -18.06
N GLY A 277 -4.80 6.91 -17.27
CA GLY A 277 -4.37 8.23 -17.74
C GLY A 277 -3.11 8.21 -18.60
N GLN A 278 -2.21 7.25 -18.34
CA GLN A 278 -1.02 7.02 -19.17
C GLN A 278 -1.36 6.71 -20.64
N TYR A 279 -2.53 6.12 -20.89
CA TYR A 279 -2.99 5.73 -22.23
C TYR A 279 -4.01 6.70 -22.85
N ILE A 280 -4.38 7.76 -22.13
CA ILE A 280 -5.29 8.81 -22.61
C ILE A 280 -4.44 9.91 -23.27
N PRO A 281 -4.86 10.47 -24.43
CA PRO A 281 -4.15 11.58 -25.06
C PRO A 281 -3.95 12.75 -24.09
N ARG A 282 -2.76 13.38 -24.14
CA ARG A 282 -2.36 14.44 -23.22
C ARG A 282 -3.39 15.58 -23.13
N GLU A 283 -3.95 15.97 -24.27
CA GLU A 283 -5.01 16.98 -24.42
C GLU A 283 -6.22 16.71 -23.50
N LEU A 284 -6.59 15.44 -23.34
CA LEU A 284 -7.83 15.01 -22.70
C LEU A 284 -7.63 14.68 -21.22
N ARG A 285 -6.40 14.31 -20.84
CA ARG A 285 -6.06 14.00 -19.45
C ARG A 285 -5.65 15.24 -18.64
N ARG A 286 -5.49 16.41 -19.26
CA ARG A 286 -5.31 17.68 -18.55
C ARG A 286 -6.67 18.25 -18.15
N VAL A 287 -7.00 18.17 -16.88
CA VAL A 287 -8.29 18.61 -16.33
C VAL A 287 -8.08 19.83 -15.45
N LYS A 288 -8.83 20.89 -15.72
CA LYS A 288 -8.85 22.07 -14.86
C LYS A 288 -9.72 21.81 -13.64
N ILE A 289 -9.16 21.99 -12.45
CA ILE A 289 -9.85 21.90 -11.18
C ILE A 289 -9.60 23.20 -10.44
N GLU A 290 -10.66 24.01 -10.32
CA GLU A 290 -10.56 25.35 -9.71
C GLU A 290 -9.52 26.20 -10.43
N GLU A 291 -8.44 26.61 -9.76
CA GLU A 291 -7.36 27.39 -10.35
C GLU A 291 -6.25 26.51 -10.98
N ASP A 292 -6.19 25.24 -10.58
CA ASP A 292 -5.13 24.32 -10.96
C ASP A 292 -5.46 23.49 -12.21
N THR A 293 -4.42 23.03 -12.90
CA THR A 293 -4.53 22.04 -13.97
C THR A 293 -3.81 20.77 -13.57
N ILE A 294 -4.56 19.68 -13.47
CA ILE A 294 -4.04 18.38 -13.08
C ILE A 294 -3.96 17.50 -14.31
N GLU A 295 -2.87 16.76 -14.46
CA GLU A 295 -2.69 15.80 -15.54
C GLU A 295 -2.97 14.38 -15.03
N LEU A 296 -4.11 13.80 -15.41
CA LEU A 296 -4.49 12.44 -15.02
C LEU A 296 -3.44 11.46 -15.53
N GLY A 297 -2.76 10.74 -14.64
CA GLY A 297 -1.65 9.84 -14.99
C GLY A 297 -0.26 10.36 -14.67
N ALA A 298 -0.11 11.65 -14.37
CA ALA A 298 1.19 12.25 -14.00
C ALA A 298 1.44 12.29 -12.48
N GLY A 299 0.47 11.86 -11.67
CA GLY A 299 0.51 12.00 -10.21
C GLY A 299 -0.61 12.88 -9.66
N GLY A 300 -0.58 13.13 -8.35
CA GLY A 300 -1.57 13.90 -7.62
C GLY A 300 -2.80 13.12 -7.16
N HIS A 301 -3.47 13.68 -6.15
CA HIS A 301 -4.68 13.11 -5.55
C HIS A 301 -5.84 14.07 -5.68
N LEU A 302 -6.95 13.50 -6.09
CA LEU A 302 -8.22 14.19 -6.16
C LEU A 302 -9.07 13.75 -4.97
N SER A 303 -9.57 14.73 -4.21
CA SER A 303 -10.59 14.50 -3.19
C SER A 303 -11.89 13.99 -3.81
N THR A 304 -12.80 13.44 -3.01
CA THR A 304 -14.11 12.97 -3.49
C THR A 304 -14.89 14.04 -4.25
N GLY A 305 -14.83 15.30 -3.79
CA GLY A 305 -15.46 16.43 -4.48
C GLY A 305 -14.83 16.73 -5.85
N GLN A 306 -13.51 16.69 -5.95
CA GLN A 306 -12.78 16.92 -7.20
C GLN A 306 -12.97 15.74 -8.18
N LEU A 307 -12.90 14.49 -7.70
CA LEU A 307 -13.22 13.29 -8.47
C LEU A 307 -14.65 13.36 -9.04
N ALA A 308 -15.62 13.76 -8.22
CA ALA A 308 -17.01 13.92 -8.67
C ALA A 308 -17.13 14.97 -9.79
N LYS A 309 -16.37 16.07 -9.72
CA LYS A 309 -16.33 17.10 -10.79
C LYS A 309 -15.67 16.54 -12.06
N VAL A 310 -14.51 15.90 -11.95
CA VAL A 310 -13.73 15.36 -13.07
C VAL A 310 -14.49 14.29 -13.84
N LEU A 311 -15.20 13.40 -13.14
CA LEU A 311 -15.89 12.27 -13.76
C LEU A 311 -17.28 12.63 -14.31
N ARG A 312 -17.85 13.78 -13.91
CA ARG A 312 -19.20 14.19 -14.31
C ARG A 312 -19.25 14.71 -15.75
N GLY A 313 -20.30 14.31 -16.47
CA GLY A 313 -20.67 14.88 -17.77
C GLY A 313 -20.39 13.96 -18.95
N LYS A 314 -20.36 14.54 -20.16
CA LYS A 314 -20.24 13.80 -21.44
C LYS A 314 -19.10 14.36 -22.31
N SER A 315 -17.92 14.59 -21.73
CA SER A 315 -16.76 15.09 -22.47
C SER A 315 -16.00 13.96 -23.20
N PRO A 316 -15.06 14.30 -24.10
CA PRO A 316 -14.16 13.32 -24.72
C PRO A 316 -13.38 12.45 -23.71
N LEU A 317 -13.05 12.99 -22.53
CA LEU A 317 -12.39 12.24 -21.45
C LEU A 317 -13.29 11.10 -20.95
N GLN A 318 -14.56 11.34 -20.62
CA GLN A 318 -15.45 10.28 -20.14
C GLN A 318 -15.68 9.21 -21.22
N ARG A 319 -15.69 9.59 -22.51
CA ARG A 319 -15.74 8.63 -23.61
C ARG A 319 -14.51 7.71 -23.62
N GLN A 320 -13.31 8.27 -23.42
CA GLN A 320 -12.08 7.49 -23.32
C GLN A 320 -12.11 6.57 -22.09
N LEU A 321 -12.55 7.06 -20.93
CA LEU A 321 -12.67 6.25 -19.71
C LEU A 321 -13.62 5.07 -19.90
N ARG A 322 -14.81 5.27 -20.48
CA ARG A 322 -15.75 4.16 -20.80
C ARG A 322 -15.13 3.11 -21.72
N GLN A 323 -14.41 3.57 -22.75
CA GLN A 323 -13.83 2.68 -23.74
C GLN A 323 -12.67 1.87 -23.16
N ARG A 324 -11.87 2.46 -22.27
CA ARG A 324 -10.64 1.87 -21.74
C ARG A 324 -10.79 1.15 -20.40
N LEU A 325 -11.91 1.33 -19.69
CA LEU A 325 -12.14 0.69 -18.40
C LEU A 325 -13.17 -0.43 -18.50
N GLU A 326 -12.89 -1.56 -17.88
CA GLU A 326 -13.91 -2.52 -17.46
C GLU A 326 -14.86 -1.82 -16.48
N ASN A 327 -16.16 -2.10 -16.59
CA ASN A 327 -17.21 -1.39 -15.84
C ASN A 327 -17.16 0.15 -16.00
N GLY A 328 -16.64 0.64 -17.13
CA GLY A 328 -16.41 2.07 -17.37
C GLY A 328 -17.68 2.91 -17.40
N ASP A 329 -18.83 2.34 -17.79
CA ASP A 329 -20.12 3.06 -17.75
C ASP A 329 -20.53 3.40 -16.32
N TRP A 330 -20.45 2.42 -15.41
CA TRP A 330 -20.71 2.64 -13.99
C TRP A 330 -19.74 3.68 -13.41
N PHE A 331 -18.46 3.60 -13.78
CA PHE A 331 -17.41 4.50 -13.28
C PHE A 331 -17.65 5.97 -13.64
N VAL A 332 -18.29 6.28 -14.78
CA VAL A 332 -18.54 7.67 -15.19
C VAL A 332 -19.98 8.12 -14.98
N ASP A 333 -20.96 7.21 -14.90
CA ASP A 333 -22.38 7.58 -14.72
C ASP A 333 -22.84 7.51 -13.27
N VAL A 334 -22.39 6.50 -12.52
CA VAL A 334 -22.92 6.20 -11.18
C VAL A 334 -21.97 6.74 -10.11
N LEU A 335 -20.68 6.46 -10.23
CA LEU A 335 -19.68 6.85 -9.24
C LEU A 335 -19.65 8.36 -8.94
N PRO A 336 -19.81 9.30 -9.90
CA PRO A 336 -19.78 10.74 -9.57
C PRO A 336 -20.88 11.18 -8.60
N LYS A 337 -22.02 10.47 -8.61
CA LYS A 337 -23.11 10.71 -7.65
C LYS A 337 -22.71 10.22 -6.26
N VAL A 338 -22.18 9.00 -6.17
CA VAL A 338 -21.69 8.40 -4.92
C VAL A 338 -20.59 9.28 -4.30
N LEU A 339 -19.62 9.73 -5.11
CA LEU A 339 -18.57 10.65 -4.68
C LEU A 339 -19.12 11.97 -4.15
N GLY A 340 -20.15 12.51 -4.80
CA GLY A 340 -20.84 13.72 -4.34
C GLY A 340 -21.52 13.53 -2.99
N GLU A 341 -22.15 12.38 -2.75
CA GLU A 341 -22.76 12.04 -1.44
C GLU A 341 -21.71 11.92 -0.34
N VAL A 342 -20.57 11.25 -0.62
CA VAL A 342 -19.44 11.18 0.30
C VAL A 342 -18.89 12.58 0.62
N ALA A 343 -18.65 13.41 -0.41
CA ALA A 343 -18.13 14.76 -0.24
C ALA A 343 -19.09 15.63 0.58
N ASN A 344 -20.39 15.53 0.34
CA ASN A 344 -21.42 16.27 1.08
C ASN A 344 -21.49 15.86 2.56
N LEU A 345 -21.18 14.60 2.90
CA LEU A 345 -21.15 14.14 4.28
C LEU A 345 -19.80 14.40 4.97
N ARG A 346 -18.71 14.55 4.20
CA ARG A 346 -17.38 14.94 4.71
C ARG A 346 -17.27 16.45 4.98
N ASN A 347 -17.88 17.28 4.12
CA ASN A 347 -17.85 18.75 4.19
C ASN A 347 -18.67 19.45 5.31
N PRO A 348 -19.60 18.83 6.06
CA PRO A 348 -20.29 19.51 7.17
C PRO A 348 -19.37 19.86 8.34
N GLY A 349 -18.10 19.45 8.32
CA GLY A 349 -17.06 19.83 9.27
C GLY A 349 -16.74 21.34 9.35
N VAL A 350 -17.43 22.19 8.60
CA VAL A 350 -17.35 23.66 8.76
C VAL A 350 -18.59 24.25 9.46
N HIS A 351 -19.75 23.56 9.50
CA HIS A 351 -21.00 24.14 10.06
C HIS A 351 -21.92 23.18 10.87
N ARG A 352 -21.64 21.87 10.96
CA ARG A 352 -22.32 20.94 11.90
C ARG A 352 -21.27 20.27 12.79
N ALA A 353 -21.37 20.47 14.09
CA ALA A 353 -20.39 20.01 15.08
C ALA A 353 -20.35 18.47 15.28
N HIS A 354 -21.23 17.71 14.62
CA HIS A 354 -21.41 16.28 14.88
C HIS A 354 -21.98 15.54 13.66
N VAL A 355 -21.37 14.42 13.27
CA VAL A 355 -21.89 13.50 12.25
C VAL A 355 -22.61 12.35 12.94
N GLY A 356 -23.93 12.33 12.82
CA GLY A 356 -24.78 11.32 13.44
C GLY A 356 -24.70 9.94 12.78
N ARG A 357 -24.93 8.90 13.58
CA ARG A 357 -24.86 7.48 13.18
C ARG A 357 -25.72 7.13 11.96
N GLU A 358 -26.93 7.66 11.86
CA GLU A 358 -27.88 7.29 10.79
C GLU A 358 -27.33 7.62 9.40
N ALA A 359 -26.83 8.85 9.21
CA ALA A 359 -26.25 9.28 7.94
C ALA A 359 -25.00 8.45 7.57
N VAL A 360 -24.18 8.10 8.56
CA VAL A 360 -22.99 7.27 8.35
C VAL A 360 -23.37 5.82 8.02
N VAL A 361 -24.38 5.25 8.66
CA VAL A 361 -24.88 3.90 8.33
C VAL A 361 -25.42 3.86 6.91
N GLN A 362 -26.18 4.88 6.48
CA GLN A 362 -26.65 4.97 5.09
C GLN A 362 -25.47 5.02 4.10
N LEU A 363 -24.48 5.88 4.36
CA LEU A 363 -23.29 5.96 3.52
C LEU A 363 -22.51 4.63 3.48
N ARG A 364 -22.27 4.03 4.65
CA ARG A 364 -21.60 2.73 4.79
C ARG A 364 -22.33 1.68 3.97
N ASN A 365 -23.66 1.60 4.09
CA ASN A 365 -24.44 0.59 3.39
C ASN A 365 -24.30 0.74 1.86
N THR A 366 -24.35 1.96 1.34
CA THR A 366 -24.14 2.25 -0.09
C THR A 366 -22.72 1.91 -0.55
N LEU A 367 -21.69 2.25 0.22
CA LEU A 367 -20.31 2.02 -0.18
C LEU A 367 -19.92 0.54 -0.09
N VAL A 368 -20.26 -0.10 1.02
CA VAL A 368 -19.79 -1.45 1.36
C VAL A 368 -20.77 -2.53 0.88
N GLY A 369 -22.03 -2.19 0.59
CA GLY A 369 -23.02 -3.10 0.00
C GLY A 369 -23.89 -3.85 1.01
N VAL A 370 -24.34 -3.17 2.07
CA VAL A 370 -25.24 -3.77 3.06
C VAL A 370 -26.70 -3.51 2.64
N GLY A 371 -27.39 -4.56 2.17
CA GLY A 371 -28.77 -4.47 1.69
C GLY A 371 -28.91 -3.84 0.30
N CYS A 372 -27.79 -3.60 -0.40
CA CYS A 372 -27.73 -3.09 -1.77
C CYS A 372 -26.42 -3.51 -2.44
N GLN A 373 -26.25 -3.17 -3.72
CA GLN A 373 -24.97 -3.36 -4.42
C GLN A 373 -23.96 -2.30 -3.96
N GLY A 374 -22.83 -2.74 -3.41
CA GLY A 374 -21.82 -1.85 -2.83
C GLY A 374 -20.98 -1.12 -3.88
N ALA A 375 -20.82 0.19 -3.73
CA ALA A 375 -20.02 1.00 -4.65
C ALA A 375 -18.53 0.60 -4.67
N LEU A 376 -17.96 0.17 -3.55
CA LEU A 376 -16.57 -0.32 -3.49
C LEU A 376 -16.39 -1.65 -4.21
N ILE A 377 -17.42 -2.51 -4.24
CA ILE A 377 -17.42 -3.76 -5.00
C ILE A 377 -17.45 -3.45 -6.50
N GLU A 378 -18.28 -2.50 -6.92
CA GLU A 378 -18.32 -2.06 -8.32
C GLU A 378 -17.03 -1.37 -8.75
N LEU A 379 -16.45 -0.57 -7.86
CA LEU A 379 -15.17 0.10 -8.10
C LEU A 379 -14.01 -0.90 -8.24
N ALA A 380 -14.02 -2.00 -7.48
CA ALA A 380 -13.03 -3.07 -7.61
C ALA A 380 -13.02 -3.73 -9.00
N LYS A 381 -14.17 -3.76 -9.68
CA LYS A 381 -14.32 -4.26 -11.06
C LYS A 381 -13.81 -3.29 -12.12
N VAL A 382 -13.45 -2.06 -11.74
CA VAL A 382 -12.97 -1.05 -12.67
C VAL A 382 -11.46 -1.21 -12.87
N GLN A 383 -11.09 -1.85 -13.97
CA GLN A 383 -9.69 -2.07 -14.36
C GLN A 383 -9.46 -1.58 -15.79
N PRO A 384 -8.24 -1.16 -16.15
CA PRO A 384 -7.89 -0.94 -17.55
C PRO A 384 -8.10 -2.21 -18.37
N LYS A 385 -8.81 -2.11 -19.50
CA LYS A 385 -8.94 -3.20 -20.46
C LYS A 385 -7.57 -3.55 -21.02
N ARG A 386 -7.31 -4.86 -21.12
CA ARG A 386 -6.06 -5.40 -21.68
C ARG A 386 -5.94 -5.15 -23.17
#